data_AF-A0A7R6PT48-F1
#
_entry.id   AF-A0A7R6PT48-F1
#
_cell.length_a   1.000
_cell.length_b   1.000
_cell.length_c   1.000
_cell.angle_alpha   90.00
_cell.angle_beta   90.00
_cell.angle_gamma   90.00
#
_symmetry.space_group_name_H-M   'P 1'
#
loop_
_entity.id
_entity.type
_entity.pdbx_description
1 polymer ?
#
loop_
_entity_poly.entity_id
_entity_poly.type
_entity_poly.pdbx_seq_one_letter_code
_entity_poly.pdbx_strand_id
1 'polypeptide(L)'
;MRFTSLALASLVFSLPFAASVQAGASYEGPESVPIFHPLCLSGLKAQEEEGGAFDMDACSEKYKDITVKQTPDGGYYARRPVDELGQSQGYVVYQPVGTLDKAMELLLVHDRQDQKGTDASVYVIGRLPHIGAGTRDFITSIGESGDRCNGGIQSARLVSEAILEVDINVNPATLMALDTLGSALDLATTQKVSKGATIQSLSLKPKSKLDDRPTTCIGTVTKTYDLINDKESFAWVHFIKENTRVALDPYQQCFDALVADFVKPPQTINMQDFELFSRLFNSECTN
;
A
#
# COMPACT_ATOMS: atom_id res chain seq x y z
N MET A 1 -53.68 44.16 56.19
CA MET A 1 -53.87 43.07 55.21
C MET A 1 -53.07 43.38 53.96
N ARG A 2 -52.56 42.33 53.30
CA ARG A 2 -51.74 42.28 52.07
C ARG A 2 -50.22 42.45 52.25
N PHE A 3 -49.60 41.29 52.46
CA PHE A 3 -48.24 40.94 52.06
C PHE A 3 -48.13 40.93 50.53
N THR A 4 -46.99 41.39 50.00
CA THR A 4 -46.46 40.89 48.72
C THR A 4 -44.92 40.92 48.78
N SER A 5 -44.35 39.71 48.75
CA SER A 5 -42.92 39.40 48.65
C SER A 5 -42.27 40.03 47.42
N LEU A 6 -41.05 40.53 47.60
CA LEU A 6 -40.08 40.72 46.52
C LEU A 6 -39.25 39.43 46.39
N ALA A 7 -39.49 38.68 45.31
CA ALA A 7 -38.68 37.53 44.94
C ALA A 7 -37.36 38.02 44.29
N LEU A 8 -36.23 37.61 44.85
CA LEU A 8 -34.92 37.70 44.21
C LEU A 8 -34.91 36.77 42.99
N ALA A 9 -34.86 37.33 41.78
CA ALA A 9 -34.56 36.57 40.58
C ALA A 9 -33.05 36.31 40.52
N SER A 10 -32.66 35.08 40.84
CA SER A 10 -31.29 34.59 40.68
C SER A 10 -30.99 34.38 39.20
N LEU A 11 -30.18 35.27 38.62
CA LEU A 11 -29.61 35.12 37.28
C LEU A 11 -28.52 34.03 37.32
N VAL A 12 -28.92 32.80 37.00
CA VAL A 12 -27.96 31.72 36.68
C VAL A 12 -27.51 31.95 35.24
N PHE A 13 -26.31 32.53 35.08
CA PHE A 13 -25.59 32.52 33.81
C PHE A 13 -25.17 31.07 33.52
N SER A 14 -25.95 30.37 32.70
CA SER A 14 -25.52 29.14 32.06
C SER A 14 -24.55 29.48 30.94
N LEU A 15 -23.25 29.42 31.23
CA LEU A 15 -22.19 29.40 30.22
C LEU A 15 -22.45 28.17 29.30
N PRO A 16 -22.48 28.33 27.97
CA PRO A 16 -22.49 27.19 27.09
C PRO A 16 -21.14 26.49 27.23
N PHE A 17 -21.16 25.27 27.74
CA PHE A 17 -20.04 24.34 27.57
C PHE A 17 -19.86 24.16 26.07
N ALA A 18 -18.89 24.87 25.49
CA ALA A 18 -18.34 24.51 24.20
C ALA A 18 -17.64 23.17 24.41
N ALA A 19 -18.38 22.08 24.22
CA ALA A 19 -17.77 20.80 23.94
C ALA A 19 -16.98 20.98 22.66
N SER A 20 -15.66 21.09 22.78
CA SER A 20 -14.75 20.91 21.66
C SER A 20 -14.98 19.49 21.16
N VAL A 21 -15.84 19.36 20.14
CA VAL A 21 -15.98 18.12 19.36
C VAL A 21 -14.67 18.01 18.60
N GLN A 22 -13.68 17.41 19.24
CA GLN A 22 -12.48 16.99 18.57
C GLN A 22 -12.91 15.81 17.73
N ALA A 23 -13.12 16.04 16.44
CA ALA A 23 -13.38 14.98 15.49
C ALA A 23 -12.22 13.98 15.63
N GLY A 24 -12.51 12.78 16.12
CA GLY A 24 -11.53 11.71 16.16
C GLY A 24 -11.10 11.36 14.75
N ALA A 25 -9.87 10.86 14.60
CA ALA A 25 -9.43 10.30 13.34
C ALA A 25 -10.41 9.18 12.91
N SER A 26 -10.76 9.14 11.64
CA SER A 26 -11.77 8.24 11.11
C SER A 26 -11.35 7.70 9.75
N TYR A 27 -11.88 6.54 9.39
CA TYR A 27 -11.66 5.95 8.07
C TYR A 27 -12.93 5.30 7.53
N GLU A 28 -13.00 5.21 6.21
CA GLU A 28 -14.06 4.51 5.49
C GLU A 28 -13.46 3.62 4.39
N GLY A 29 -14.16 2.54 4.04
CA GLY A 29 -13.69 1.51 3.11
C GLY A 29 -13.59 1.99 1.65
N PRO A 30 -13.21 1.09 0.72
CA PRO A 30 -13.04 1.38 -0.70
C PRO A 30 -14.20 2.15 -1.36
N GLU A 31 -15.43 1.87 -0.94
CA GLU A 31 -16.66 2.49 -1.44
C GLU A 31 -16.78 3.99 -1.15
N SER A 32 -15.99 4.51 -0.20
CA SER A 32 -15.95 5.94 0.14
C SER A 32 -15.16 6.79 -0.84
N VAL A 33 -14.35 6.17 -1.70
CA VAL A 33 -13.51 6.89 -2.67
C VAL A 33 -14.29 7.12 -3.96
N PRO A 34 -14.39 8.36 -4.45
CA PRO A 34 -15.00 8.64 -5.75
C PRO A 34 -14.23 7.98 -6.90
N ILE A 35 -14.96 7.57 -7.93
CA ILE A 35 -14.40 6.90 -9.10
C ILE A 35 -13.97 7.97 -10.10
N PHE A 36 -12.72 7.87 -10.57
CA PHE A 36 -12.15 8.72 -11.61
C PHE A 36 -11.70 7.90 -12.82
N HIS A 37 -11.45 8.56 -13.94
CA HIS A 37 -10.82 7.91 -15.09
C HIS A 37 -9.35 7.55 -14.77
N PRO A 38 -8.88 6.28 -14.91
CA PRO A 38 -7.53 5.88 -14.48
C PRO A 38 -6.39 6.67 -15.11
N LEU A 39 -6.54 7.12 -16.36
CA LEU A 39 -5.51 7.92 -17.05
C LEU A 39 -5.31 9.33 -16.46
N CYS A 40 -6.18 9.78 -15.55
CA CYS A 40 -6.01 11.06 -14.86
C CYS A 40 -4.93 11.00 -13.77
N LEU A 41 -4.60 9.81 -13.28
CA LEU A 41 -3.64 9.64 -12.19
C LEU A 41 -2.22 10.09 -12.57
N SER A 42 -1.81 9.97 -13.83
CA SER A 42 -0.52 10.50 -14.27
C SER A 42 -0.48 12.03 -14.27
N GLY A 43 -1.60 12.67 -14.63
CA GLY A 43 -1.71 14.13 -14.57
C GLY A 43 -1.72 14.63 -13.13
N LEU A 44 -2.47 13.96 -12.26
CA LEU A 44 -2.51 14.21 -10.82
C LEU A 44 -1.12 14.08 -10.19
N LYS A 45 -0.40 12.97 -10.45
CA LYS A 45 0.95 12.76 -9.90
C LYS A 45 1.96 13.80 -10.41
N ALA A 46 1.84 14.25 -11.66
CA ALA A 46 2.71 15.30 -12.17
C ALA A 46 2.56 16.65 -11.44
N GLN A 47 1.41 16.89 -10.76
CA GLN A 47 1.22 18.09 -9.94
C GLN A 47 2.05 18.07 -8.65
N GLU A 48 2.66 16.95 -8.26
CA GLU A 48 3.57 16.87 -7.11
C GLU A 48 4.74 17.87 -7.24
N GLU A 49 5.30 17.99 -8.44
CA GLU A 49 6.43 18.90 -8.72
C GLU A 49 5.96 20.33 -9.05
N GLU A 50 4.80 20.46 -9.71
CA GLU A 50 4.26 21.75 -10.17
C GLU A 50 3.51 22.49 -9.04
N GLY A 51 3.13 21.76 -7.99
CA GLY A 51 2.31 22.18 -6.88
C GLY A 51 0.88 22.48 -7.33
N GLY A 52 -0.10 21.64 -7.00
CA GLY A 52 -1.46 22.08 -7.27
C GLY A 52 -2.62 21.11 -7.20
N ALA A 53 -3.76 21.79 -7.20
CA ALA A 53 -5.10 21.27 -7.34
C ALA A 53 -5.36 20.78 -8.78
N PHE A 54 -5.48 19.48 -8.96
CA PHE A 54 -5.80 18.84 -10.24
C PHE A 54 -7.30 18.60 -10.38
N ASP A 55 -7.88 19.06 -11.49
CA ASP A 55 -9.29 18.84 -11.81
C ASP A 55 -9.50 17.46 -12.45
N MET A 56 -9.94 16.48 -11.63
CA MET A 56 -10.20 15.11 -12.08
C MET A 56 -11.40 15.02 -13.01
N ASP A 57 -12.36 15.94 -12.91
CA ASP A 57 -13.60 15.92 -13.72
C ASP A 57 -13.28 16.40 -15.15
N ALA A 58 -12.56 17.53 -15.27
CA ALA A 58 -12.09 18.03 -16.56
C ALA A 58 -11.17 17.02 -17.26
N CYS A 59 -10.31 16.34 -16.50
CA CYS A 59 -9.48 15.27 -17.02
C CYS A 59 -10.31 14.05 -17.49
N SER A 60 -11.33 13.65 -16.72
CA SER A 60 -12.18 12.51 -17.08
C SER A 60 -12.94 12.79 -18.38
N GLU A 61 -13.42 14.02 -18.58
CA GLU A 61 -14.07 14.45 -19.84
C GLU A 61 -13.11 14.36 -21.04
N LYS A 62 -11.82 14.71 -20.86
CA LYS A 62 -10.79 14.57 -21.90
C LYS A 62 -10.60 13.12 -22.35
N TYR A 63 -10.78 12.15 -21.45
CA TYR A 63 -10.58 10.73 -21.73
C TYR A 63 -11.89 9.94 -21.90
N LYS A 64 -13.04 10.60 -22.00
CA LYS A 64 -14.36 9.95 -22.07
C LYS A 64 -14.52 8.88 -23.16
N ASP A 65 -13.77 9.01 -24.26
CA ASP A 65 -13.83 8.08 -25.39
C ASP A 65 -12.99 6.82 -25.17
N ILE A 66 -12.20 6.76 -24.08
CA ILE A 66 -11.43 5.59 -23.69
C ILE A 66 -12.24 4.75 -22.71
N THR A 67 -12.45 3.48 -23.06
CA THR A 67 -13.23 2.58 -22.21
C THR A 67 -12.48 2.21 -20.93
N VAL A 68 -13.14 2.46 -19.79
CA VAL A 68 -12.73 1.95 -18.48
C VAL A 68 -13.37 0.58 -18.24
N LYS A 69 -12.60 -0.38 -17.74
CA LYS A 69 -13.08 -1.73 -17.38
C LYS A 69 -12.86 -1.97 -15.89
N GLN A 70 -13.83 -2.60 -15.24
CA GLN A 70 -13.66 -3.05 -13.86
C GLN A 70 -12.89 -4.38 -13.83
N THR A 71 -11.90 -4.50 -12.95
CA THR A 71 -11.17 -5.75 -12.72
C THR A 71 -11.94 -6.64 -11.72
N PRO A 72 -11.68 -7.95 -11.68
CA PRO A 72 -12.31 -8.85 -10.70
C PRO A 72 -12.09 -8.43 -9.24
N ASP A 73 -10.97 -7.78 -8.97
CA ASP A 73 -10.56 -7.33 -7.62
C ASP A 73 -11.11 -5.94 -7.27
N GLY A 74 -12.03 -5.39 -8.08
CA GLY A 74 -12.68 -4.11 -7.82
C GLY A 74 -11.89 -2.88 -8.28
N GLY A 75 -10.82 -3.06 -9.05
CA GLY A 75 -10.06 -1.98 -9.66
C GLY A 75 -10.66 -1.46 -10.97
N TYR A 76 -10.15 -0.33 -11.43
CA TYR A 76 -10.52 0.35 -12.67
C TYR A 76 -9.32 0.39 -13.61
N TYR A 77 -9.44 -0.29 -14.74
CA TYR A 77 -8.43 -0.43 -15.78
C TYR A 77 -8.74 0.49 -16.96
N ALA A 78 -7.72 1.20 -17.44
CA ALA A 78 -7.75 1.87 -18.75
C ALA A 78 -6.45 1.64 -19.51
N ARG A 79 -6.56 1.40 -20.82
CA ARG A 79 -5.40 1.33 -21.72
C ARG A 79 -4.97 2.74 -22.11
N ARG A 80 -3.67 2.99 -22.18
CA ARG A 80 -3.13 4.27 -22.69
C ARG A 80 -3.40 4.37 -24.21
N PRO A 81 -3.66 5.58 -24.75
CA PRO A 81 -3.76 5.80 -26.19
C PRO A 81 -2.54 5.25 -26.93
N VAL A 82 -2.72 4.79 -28.15
CA VAL A 82 -1.58 4.43 -29.00
C VAL A 82 -0.84 5.69 -29.46
N ASP A 83 0.46 5.57 -29.73
CA ASP A 83 1.23 6.67 -30.33
C ASP A 83 0.94 6.85 -31.83
N GLU A 84 1.62 7.82 -32.45
CA GLU A 84 1.50 8.13 -33.88
C GLU A 84 1.90 6.95 -34.80
N LEU A 85 2.64 5.98 -34.27
CA LEU A 85 3.06 4.76 -34.96
C LEU A 85 2.11 3.58 -34.68
N GLY A 86 1.03 3.81 -33.91
CA GLY A 86 0.05 2.80 -33.53
C GLY A 86 0.53 1.84 -32.42
N GLN A 87 1.62 2.15 -31.73
CA GLN A 87 2.17 1.29 -30.67
C GLN A 87 1.46 1.49 -29.34
N SER A 88 1.35 0.40 -28.58
CA SER A 88 0.65 0.37 -27.29
C SER A 88 1.46 1.06 -26.20
N GLN A 89 0.95 2.15 -25.63
CA GLN A 89 1.67 2.93 -24.62
C GLN A 89 1.56 2.38 -23.18
N GLY A 90 1.01 1.18 -23.01
CA GLY A 90 0.79 0.54 -21.70
C GLY A 90 -0.62 0.73 -21.14
N TYR A 91 -0.76 0.72 -19.82
CA TYR A 91 -2.05 0.81 -19.14
C TYR A 91 -1.91 1.39 -17.73
N VAL A 92 -3.03 1.81 -17.16
CA VAL A 92 -3.14 2.17 -15.74
C VAL A 92 -4.29 1.38 -15.13
N VAL A 93 -4.06 0.80 -13.96
CA VAL A 93 -5.09 0.27 -13.08
C VAL A 93 -5.00 1.00 -11.76
N TYR A 94 -6.14 1.35 -11.17
CA TYR A 94 -6.16 1.65 -9.75
C TYR A 94 -7.29 0.94 -9.04
N GLN A 95 -7.11 0.67 -7.76
CA GLN A 95 -8.11 0.12 -6.87
C GLN A 95 -8.30 1.06 -5.69
N PRO A 96 -9.54 1.49 -5.40
CA PRO A 96 -9.85 2.21 -4.16
C PRO A 96 -9.46 1.40 -2.94
N VAL A 97 -8.74 2.03 -2.00
CA VAL A 97 -8.36 1.40 -0.71
C VAL A 97 -9.25 1.92 0.41
N GLY A 98 -9.50 3.24 0.44
CA GLY A 98 -10.36 3.86 1.43
C GLY A 98 -10.12 5.36 1.58
N THR A 99 -10.79 5.97 2.55
CA THR A 99 -10.58 7.38 2.91
C THR A 99 -10.17 7.53 4.36
N LEU A 100 -9.35 8.55 4.62
CA LEU A 100 -8.92 8.97 5.95
C LEU A 100 -9.45 10.37 6.24
N ASP A 101 -10.05 10.55 7.41
CA ASP A 101 -10.58 11.81 7.94
C ASP A 101 -11.51 12.58 7.00
N LYS A 102 -12.12 11.86 6.05
CA LYS A 102 -12.92 12.44 4.96
C LYS A 102 -12.17 13.49 4.13
N ALA A 103 -10.84 13.50 4.18
CA ALA A 103 -10.01 14.48 3.51
C ALA A 103 -8.99 13.82 2.58
N MET A 104 -8.46 12.67 2.97
CA MET A 104 -7.50 11.92 2.16
C MET A 104 -8.16 10.67 1.57
N GLU A 105 -7.74 10.33 0.36
CA GLU A 105 -8.14 9.16 -0.42
C GLU A 105 -6.89 8.31 -0.67
N LEU A 106 -7.02 7.01 -0.46
CA LEU A 106 -5.97 6.03 -0.72
C LEU A 106 -6.34 5.18 -1.93
N LEU A 107 -5.42 5.11 -2.89
CA LEU A 107 -5.59 4.31 -4.12
C LEU A 107 -4.38 3.40 -4.30
N LEU A 108 -4.57 2.10 -4.49
CA LEU A 108 -3.52 1.24 -5.01
C LEU A 108 -3.46 1.43 -6.53
N VAL A 109 -2.31 1.86 -7.06
CA VAL A 109 -2.12 2.16 -8.48
C VAL A 109 -1.06 1.25 -9.07
N HIS A 110 -1.42 0.58 -10.17
CA HIS A 110 -0.50 -0.14 -11.03
C HIS A 110 -0.38 0.61 -12.36
N ASP A 111 0.75 1.30 -12.55
CA ASP A 111 1.03 2.05 -13.77
C ASP A 111 2.07 1.31 -14.61
N ARG A 112 1.65 0.86 -15.79
CA ARG A 112 2.56 0.30 -16.79
C ARG A 112 2.76 1.30 -17.91
N GLN A 113 3.96 1.85 -18.00
CA GLN A 113 4.41 2.66 -19.13
C GLN A 113 5.01 1.77 -20.22
N ASP A 114 5.08 2.28 -21.46
CA ASP A 114 5.69 1.55 -22.57
C ASP A 114 7.14 1.15 -22.26
N GLN A 115 7.51 -0.07 -22.65
CA GLN A 115 8.82 -0.71 -22.45
C GLN A 115 9.33 -0.79 -20.99
N LYS A 116 8.58 -0.28 -20.00
CA LYS A 116 8.87 -0.38 -18.57
C LYS A 116 8.06 -1.51 -17.92
N GLY A 117 8.54 -1.96 -16.76
CA GLY A 117 7.77 -2.80 -15.84
C GLY A 117 6.51 -2.08 -15.34
N THR A 118 5.65 -2.81 -14.64
CA THR A 118 4.50 -2.21 -13.97
C THR A 118 4.96 -1.67 -12.62
N ASP A 119 4.87 -0.35 -12.42
CA ASP A 119 5.09 0.28 -11.13
C ASP A 119 3.84 0.17 -10.26
N ALA A 120 3.99 -0.21 -9.00
CA ALA A 120 2.90 -0.45 -8.07
C ALA A 120 3.10 0.37 -6.80
N SER A 121 2.18 1.27 -6.49
CA SER A 121 2.26 2.15 -5.33
C SER A 121 0.88 2.53 -4.81
N VAL A 122 0.79 2.78 -3.50
CA VAL A 122 -0.42 3.34 -2.86
C VAL A 122 -0.31 4.86 -2.87
N TYR A 123 -1.18 5.52 -3.63
CA TYR A 123 -1.25 6.98 -3.68
C TYR A 123 -2.03 7.50 -2.48
N VAL A 124 -1.56 8.60 -1.92
CA VAL A 124 -2.24 9.40 -0.91
C VAL A 124 -2.64 10.71 -1.56
N ILE A 125 -3.94 10.93 -1.68
CA ILE A 125 -4.52 12.04 -2.43
C ILE A 125 -5.39 12.89 -1.50
N GLY A 126 -5.22 14.20 -1.52
CA GLY A 126 -6.04 15.15 -0.78
C GLY A 126 -7.26 15.60 -1.58
N ARG A 127 -8.42 15.74 -0.91
CA ARG A 127 -9.61 16.39 -1.46
C ARG A 127 -9.53 17.90 -1.28
N LEU A 128 -9.81 18.64 -2.36
CA LEU A 128 -9.85 20.11 -2.33
C LEU A 128 -11.26 20.64 -2.69
N PRO A 129 -12.29 20.35 -1.87
CA PRO A 129 -13.69 20.65 -2.21
C PRO A 129 -14.00 22.15 -2.30
N HIS A 130 -13.16 23.01 -1.72
CA HIS A 130 -13.30 24.45 -1.78
C HIS A 130 -12.88 25.05 -3.14
N ILE A 131 -12.11 24.31 -3.94
CA ILE A 131 -11.75 24.68 -5.32
C ILE A 131 -12.76 24.07 -6.28
N GLY A 132 -13.08 22.79 -6.09
CA GLY A 132 -14.06 22.05 -6.87
C GLY A 132 -14.29 20.66 -6.30
N ALA A 133 -15.48 20.09 -6.49
CA ALA A 133 -15.85 18.80 -5.90
C ALA A 133 -14.96 17.63 -6.41
N GLY A 134 -14.61 17.64 -7.69
CA GLY A 134 -13.69 16.69 -8.32
C GLY A 134 -12.20 17.05 -8.19
N THR A 135 -11.86 18.13 -7.49
CA THR A 135 -10.47 18.60 -7.41
C THR A 135 -9.68 17.82 -6.37
N ARG A 136 -8.47 17.41 -6.74
CA ARG A 136 -7.57 16.58 -5.94
C ARG A 136 -6.15 17.13 -5.89
N ASP A 137 -5.43 16.79 -4.85
CA ASP A 137 -4.00 17.10 -4.69
C ASP A 137 -3.23 15.81 -4.48
N PHE A 138 -2.11 15.64 -5.17
CA PHE A 138 -1.24 14.49 -4.93
C PHE A 138 -0.34 14.81 -3.75
N ILE A 139 -0.49 14.08 -2.65
CA ILE A 139 0.27 14.33 -1.43
C ILE A 139 1.57 13.53 -1.44
N THR A 140 1.47 12.22 -1.64
CA THR A 140 2.61 11.30 -1.63
C THR A 140 2.20 9.93 -2.17
N SER A 141 3.17 9.03 -2.31
CA SER A 141 2.92 7.61 -2.55
C SER A 141 3.76 6.71 -1.65
N ILE A 142 3.15 5.63 -1.18
CA ILE A 142 3.83 4.52 -0.52
C ILE A 142 4.10 3.48 -1.61
N GLY A 143 5.34 3.42 -2.09
CA GLY A 143 5.78 2.49 -3.12
C GLY A 143 6.73 1.44 -2.57
N GLU A 144 6.72 0.25 -3.17
CA GLU A 144 7.74 -0.76 -2.97
C GLU A 144 8.58 -0.84 -4.25
N SER A 145 9.91 -0.90 -4.11
CA SER A 145 10.82 -0.80 -5.27
C SER A 145 10.91 -2.07 -6.12
N GLY A 146 10.02 -3.03 -5.90
CA GLY A 146 10.05 -4.34 -6.53
C GLY A 146 9.22 -4.41 -7.81
N ASP A 147 9.70 -5.20 -8.77
CA ASP A 147 8.94 -5.54 -9.99
C ASP A 147 8.24 -6.89 -9.79
N ARG A 148 6.90 -6.90 -9.89
CA ARG A 148 6.07 -8.12 -9.78
C ARG A 148 6.44 -8.96 -8.56
N CYS A 149 6.94 -10.19 -8.75
CA CYS A 149 7.30 -11.11 -7.65
C CYS A 149 8.54 -10.69 -6.85
N ASN A 150 9.26 -9.65 -7.28
CA ASN A 150 10.48 -9.18 -6.63
C ASN A 150 10.19 -8.01 -5.67
N GLY A 151 9.06 -8.04 -4.97
CA GLY A 151 8.66 -6.97 -4.06
C GLY A 151 7.62 -5.99 -4.62
N GLY A 152 6.90 -6.33 -5.68
CA GLY A 152 5.82 -5.49 -6.22
C GLY A 152 4.53 -5.61 -5.39
N ILE A 153 3.84 -4.49 -5.16
CA ILE A 153 2.60 -4.46 -4.38
C ILE A 153 1.49 -5.24 -5.10
N GLN A 154 0.95 -6.25 -4.43
CA GLN A 154 -0.23 -7.00 -4.89
C GLN A 154 -1.52 -6.32 -4.48
N SER A 155 -1.64 -5.98 -3.19
CA SER A 155 -2.88 -5.50 -2.58
C SER A 155 -2.58 -4.46 -1.50
N ALA A 156 -3.57 -3.64 -1.20
CA ALA A 156 -3.52 -2.72 -0.08
C ALA A 156 -4.91 -2.63 0.57
N ARG A 157 -4.95 -2.55 1.90
CA ARG A 157 -6.19 -2.46 2.68
C ARG A 157 -6.01 -1.51 3.86
N LEU A 158 -6.96 -0.60 4.03
CA LEU A 158 -7.03 0.26 5.21
C LEU A 158 -7.76 -0.48 6.32
N VAL A 159 -7.02 -0.86 7.37
CA VAL A 159 -7.55 -1.67 8.48
C VAL A 159 -8.12 -0.78 9.58
N SER A 160 -7.52 0.39 9.79
CA SER A 160 -8.00 1.43 10.68
C SER A 160 -7.54 2.81 10.20
N GLU A 161 -7.95 3.86 10.88
CA GLU A 161 -7.48 5.24 10.67
C GLU A 161 -5.95 5.39 10.84
N ALA A 162 -5.31 4.44 11.52
CA ALA A 162 -3.87 4.44 11.76
C ALA A 162 -3.12 3.38 10.95
N ILE A 163 -3.79 2.34 10.46
CA ILE A 163 -3.13 1.13 9.96
C ILE A 163 -3.50 0.86 8.52
N LEU A 164 -2.51 0.97 7.63
CA LEU A 164 -2.56 0.49 6.26
C LEU A 164 -1.76 -0.80 6.14
N GLU A 165 -2.37 -1.86 5.63
CA GLU A 165 -1.67 -3.11 5.31
C GLU A 165 -1.48 -3.23 3.80
N VAL A 166 -0.27 -3.59 3.40
CA VAL A 166 0.14 -3.75 2.00
C VAL A 166 0.69 -5.15 1.83
N ASP A 167 0.10 -5.92 0.92
CA ASP A 167 0.63 -7.25 0.58
C ASP A 167 1.60 -7.11 -0.60
N ILE A 168 2.83 -7.56 -0.37
CA ILE A 168 3.94 -7.44 -1.30
C ILE A 168 4.23 -8.83 -1.88
N ASN A 169 4.23 -8.98 -3.20
CA ASN A 169 4.59 -10.25 -3.82
C ASN A 169 6.05 -10.59 -3.58
N VAL A 170 6.33 -11.86 -3.30
CA VAL A 170 7.68 -12.36 -3.07
C VAL A 170 8.01 -13.60 -3.89
N ASN A 171 9.27 -13.66 -4.33
CA ASN A 171 9.94 -14.86 -4.83
C ASN A 171 10.83 -15.45 -3.70
N PRO A 172 11.41 -16.65 -3.88
CA PRO A 172 12.28 -17.27 -2.86
C PRO A 172 13.43 -16.37 -2.40
N ALA A 173 14.17 -15.76 -3.32
CA ALA A 173 15.31 -14.90 -2.98
C ALA A 173 14.90 -13.65 -2.18
N THR A 174 13.76 -13.07 -2.55
CA THR A 174 13.15 -11.89 -1.93
C THR A 174 12.69 -12.20 -0.51
N LEU A 175 11.96 -13.31 -0.34
CA LEU A 175 11.47 -13.72 0.96
C LEU A 175 12.65 -13.91 1.93
N MET A 176 13.69 -14.63 1.51
CA MET A 176 14.85 -14.90 2.36
C MET A 176 15.70 -13.66 2.67
N ALA A 177 15.64 -12.61 1.85
CA ALA A 177 16.30 -11.35 2.16
C ALA A 177 15.63 -10.61 3.33
N LEU A 178 14.35 -10.87 3.65
CA LEU A 178 13.67 -10.26 4.79
C LEU A 178 14.30 -10.64 6.14
N ASP A 179 14.83 -11.86 6.28
CA ASP A 179 15.53 -12.31 7.49
C ASP A 179 16.76 -11.45 7.80
N THR A 180 17.48 -11.04 6.75
CA THR A 180 18.66 -10.16 6.88
C THR A 180 18.29 -8.73 7.27
N LEU A 181 17.08 -8.28 6.93
CA LEU A 181 16.56 -6.95 7.29
C LEU A 181 15.96 -6.95 8.69
N GLY A 182 15.24 -8.00 9.10
CA GLY A 182 14.71 -8.17 10.45
C GLY A 182 15.81 -8.20 11.51
N SER A 183 16.92 -8.86 11.22
CA SER A 183 18.12 -8.86 12.08
C SER A 183 18.76 -7.47 12.28
N ALA A 184 18.52 -6.52 11.36
CA ALA A 184 18.99 -5.14 11.48
C ALA A 184 17.97 -4.23 12.19
N LEU A 185 16.68 -4.56 12.15
CA LEU A 185 15.60 -3.85 12.84
C LEU A 185 15.58 -4.13 14.35
N ASP A 186 16.01 -5.32 14.79
CA ASP A 186 16.09 -5.70 16.21
C ASP A 186 17.25 -5.02 17.00
N LEU A 187 18.12 -4.27 16.32
CA LEU A 187 19.17 -3.44 16.94
C LEU A 187 18.77 -1.97 17.15
N ALA A 188 17.53 -1.60 16.83
CA ALA A 188 17.05 -0.22 16.89
C ALA A 188 16.12 0.08 18.08
N THR A 189 16.44 -0.43 19.28
CA THR A 189 16.14 0.39 20.48
C THR A 189 17.21 1.48 20.56
N THR A 190 16.78 2.74 20.38
CA THR A 190 17.60 3.95 20.57
C THR A 190 18.85 4.07 19.69
N GLN A 191 18.69 4.47 18.42
CA GLN A 191 19.59 5.48 17.83
C GLN A 191 19.02 6.02 16.51
N LYS A 192 19.11 7.35 16.37
CA LYS A 192 18.85 8.10 15.15
C LYS A 192 19.40 7.36 13.92
N VAL A 193 18.52 6.82 13.09
CA VAL A 193 18.89 6.47 11.72
C VAL A 193 19.14 7.80 11.00
N SER A 194 20.41 8.04 10.70
CA SER A 194 20.87 9.19 9.94
C SER A 194 20.14 9.25 8.59
N LYS A 195 19.55 10.41 8.28
CA LYS A 195 19.27 10.88 6.91
C LYS A 195 20.47 10.54 6.03
N GLY A 196 20.37 9.50 5.20
CA GLY A 196 21.45 9.07 4.30
C GLY A 196 21.65 7.57 4.16
N ALA A 197 21.04 6.73 5.02
CA ALA A 197 20.91 5.31 4.74
C ALA A 197 19.58 5.09 4.00
N THR A 198 19.67 4.61 2.77
CA THR A 198 18.56 4.24 1.89
C THR A 198 17.72 3.13 2.53
N ILE A 199 16.75 3.49 3.37
CA ILE A 199 15.72 2.60 3.94
C ILE A 199 14.34 2.93 3.32
N GLN A 200 14.32 3.41 2.08
CA GLN A 200 13.09 3.69 1.30
C GLN A 200 12.91 2.76 0.11
N SER A 201 13.41 1.54 0.25
CA SER A 201 13.41 0.59 -0.84
C SER A 201 13.64 -0.78 -0.25
N LEU A 202 12.65 -1.66 -0.31
CA LEU A 202 12.91 -3.10 -0.45
C LEU A 202 13.69 -3.30 -1.78
N SER A 203 14.93 -2.82 -1.84
CA SER A 203 15.89 -3.16 -2.89
C SER A 203 16.42 -4.55 -2.54
N LEU A 204 15.57 -5.54 -2.74
CA LEU A 204 15.86 -6.97 -2.65
C LEU A 204 16.74 -7.35 -3.84
N LYS A 205 17.97 -6.82 -3.90
CA LYS A 205 18.91 -7.23 -4.94
C LYS A 205 19.34 -8.66 -4.65
N PRO A 206 19.02 -9.62 -5.53
CA PRO A 206 19.33 -11.02 -5.27
C PRO A 206 20.85 -11.21 -5.21
N LYS A 207 21.29 -11.86 -4.13
CA LYS A 207 22.57 -12.56 -4.07
C LYS A 207 22.31 -13.96 -3.53
N SER A 208 21.74 -14.85 -4.34
CA SER A 208 21.68 -16.26 -3.96
C SER A 208 21.41 -17.16 -5.16
N LYS A 209 21.54 -18.47 -4.94
CA LYS A 209 21.12 -19.53 -5.86
C LYS A 209 19.59 -19.72 -5.90
N LEU A 210 18.83 -18.99 -5.07
CA LEU A 210 17.36 -19.05 -5.06
C LEU A 210 16.78 -18.30 -6.26
N ASP A 211 15.60 -18.74 -6.72
CA ASP A 211 14.90 -18.12 -7.84
C ASP A 211 14.59 -16.65 -7.53
N ASP A 212 15.15 -15.76 -8.35
CA ASP A 212 14.99 -14.32 -8.28
C ASP A 212 14.15 -13.76 -9.44
N ARG A 213 13.55 -14.63 -10.25
CA ARG A 213 12.79 -14.21 -11.43
C ARG A 213 11.51 -13.48 -11.00
N PRO A 214 11.20 -12.32 -11.59
CA PRO A 214 9.97 -11.56 -11.31
C PRO A 214 8.68 -12.25 -11.79
N THR A 215 8.78 -13.47 -12.34
CA THR A 215 7.65 -14.30 -12.77
C THR A 215 7.41 -15.51 -11.86
N THR A 216 8.24 -15.74 -10.84
CA THR A 216 8.09 -16.86 -9.90
C THR A 216 7.61 -16.32 -8.55
N CYS A 217 6.32 -16.03 -8.45
CA CYS A 217 5.70 -15.63 -7.18
C CYS A 217 5.46 -16.90 -6.36
N ILE A 218 5.95 -16.92 -5.12
CA ILE A 218 5.70 -18.01 -4.17
C ILE A 218 4.69 -17.61 -3.10
N GLY A 219 4.32 -16.33 -3.04
CA GLY A 219 3.56 -15.82 -1.93
C GLY A 219 3.54 -14.30 -1.86
N THR A 220 3.02 -13.82 -0.74
CA THR A 220 3.10 -12.42 -0.32
C THR A 220 3.63 -12.28 1.09
N VAL A 221 4.13 -11.09 1.38
CA VAL A 221 4.42 -10.64 2.73
C VAL A 221 3.56 -9.42 3.03
N THR A 222 2.82 -9.46 4.13
CA THR A 222 2.03 -8.33 4.59
C THR A 222 2.94 -7.38 5.38
N LYS A 223 3.06 -6.16 4.88
CA LYS A 223 3.69 -5.02 5.56
C LYS A 223 2.61 -4.11 6.12
N THR A 224 2.76 -3.73 7.37
CA THR A 224 1.86 -2.85 8.11
C THR A 224 2.53 -1.49 8.24
N TYR A 225 1.81 -0.44 7.85
CA TYR A 225 2.21 0.96 7.98
C TYR A 225 1.32 1.63 9.04
N ASP A 226 1.95 2.08 10.13
CA ASP A 226 1.35 2.97 11.11
C ASP A 226 1.46 4.41 10.62
N LEU A 227 0.35 4.90 10.07
CA LEU A 227 0.22 6.22 9.45
C LEU A 227 0.33 7.36 10.45
N ILE A 228 0.15 7.10 11.75
CA ILE A 228 0.23 8.12 12.81
C ILE A 228 1.66 8.24 13.33
N ASN A 229 2.30 7.10 13.58
CA ASN A 229 3.62 7.05 14.19
C ASN A 229 4.77 6.93 13.19
N ASP A 230 4.46 6.84 11.89
CA ASP A 230 5.44 6.63 10.81
C ASP A 230 6.31 5.41 11.09
N LYS A 231 5.65 4.30 11.46
CA LYS A 231 6.30 3.02 11.75
C LYS A 231 5.87 1.94 10.79
N GLU A 232 6.80 1.06 10.46
CA GLU A 232 6.58 -0.06 9.56
C GLU A 232 6.94 -1.36 10.26
N SER A 233 6.16 -2.41 10.00
CA SER A 233 6.45 -3.76 10.47
C SER A 233 5.96 -4.80 9.48
N PHE A 234 6.53 -6.00 9.50
CA PHE A 234 5.97 -7.14 8.79
C PHE A 234 5.09 -7.96 9.74
N ALA A 235 3.97 -8.46 9.24
CA ALA A 235 3.01 -9.19 10.05
C ALA A 235 2.90 -10.66 9.67
N TRP A 236 2.81 -10.95 8.36
CA TRP A 236 2.48 -12.29 7.86
C TRP A 236 3.25 -12.60 6.59
N VAL A 237 3.55 -13.88 6.39
CA VAL A 237 3.98 -14.44 5.11
C VAL A 237 2.91 -15.42 4.66
N HIS A 238 2.32 -15.16 3.50
CA HIS A 238 1.35 -16.05 2.85
C HIS A 238 2.00 -16.74 1.67
N PHE A 239 1.89 -18.07 1.59
CA PHE A 239 2.41 -18.87 0.48
C PHE A 239 1.29 -19.28 -0.46
N ILE A 240 1.53 -19.14 -1.76
CA ILE A 240 0.61 -19.62 -2.79
C ILE A 240 0.80 -21.13 -2.90
N LYS A 241 -0.30 -21.88 -2.81
CA LYS A 241 -0.32 -23.33 -3.00
C LYS A 241 -0.23 -23.67 -4.49
N GLU A 242 0.92 -23.47 -5.10
CA GLU A 242 1.20 -23.97 -6.45
C GLU A 242 2.56 -24.64 -6.49
N ASN A 243 2.56 -25.86 -7.02
CA ASN A 243 3.70 -26.77 -7.19
C ASN A 243 4.97 -25.97 -7.49
N THR A 244 5.82 -25.87 -6.48
CA THR A 244 7.23 -25.51 -6.63
C THR A 244 7.74 -26.26 -7.84
N ARG A 245 8.06 -25.49 -8.89
CA ARG A 245 8.56 -26.03 -10.15
C ARG A 245 9.69 -27.00 -9.82
N VAL A 246 9.87 -28.04 -10.63
CA VAL A 246 11.03 -28.94 -10.50
C VAL A 246 12.29 -28.11 -10.74
N ALA A 247 12.81 -27.48 -9.71
CA ALA A 247 14.04 -26.72 -9.75
C ALA A 247 15.18 -27.71 -9.95
N LEU A 248 16.14 -27.39 -10.81
CA LEU A 248 17.33 -28.23 -10.99
C LEU A 248 18.43 -27.89 -9.97
N ASP A 249 18.35 -26.71 -9.36
CA ASP A 249 19.32 -26.26 -8.37
C ASP A 249 19.03 -26.91 -7.00
N PRO A 250 19.99 -27.63 -6.38
CA PRO A 250 19.79 -28.29 -5.10
C PRO A 250 19.42 -27.35 -3.94
N TYR A 251 19.90 -26.10 -3.98
CA TYR A 251 19.60 -25.10 -2.95
C TYR A 251 18.13 -24.66 -3.03
N GLN A 252 17.62 -24.46 -4.25
CA GLN A 252 16.19 -24.20 -4.46
C GLN A 252 15.32 -25.43 -4.12
N GLN A 253 15.74 -26.64 -4.47
CA GLN A 253 15.01 -27.86 -4.09
C GLN A 253 14.89 -28.02 -2.57
N CYS A 254 15.93 -27.68 -1.82
CA CYS A 254 15.91 -27.70 -0.36
C CYS A 254 14.93 -26.66 0.20
N PHE A 255 14.93 -25.43 -0.34
CA PHE A 255 13.91 -24.42 0.00
C PHE A 255 12.49 -24.95 -0.24
N ASP A 256 12.24 -25.53 -1.41
CA ASP A 256 10.92 -26.02 -1.80
C ASP A 256 10.44 -27.16 -0.87
N ALA A 257 11.36 -28.06 -0.48
CA ALA A 257 11.08 -29.14 0.46
C ALA A 257 10.73 -28.60 1.86
N LEU A 258 11.51 -27.63 2.36
CA LEU A 258 11.22 -26.98 3.64
C LEU A 258 9.89 -26.24 3.64
N VAL A 259 9.52 -25.56 2.57
CA VAL A 259 8.19 -24.92 2.45
C VAL A 259 7.11 -25.99 2.55
N ALA A 260 7.23 -27.11 1.82
CA ALA A 260 6.25 -28.19 1.87
C ALA A 260 6.10 -28.82 3.26
N ASP A 261 7.20 -28.93 4.01
CA ASP A 261 7.22 -29.53 5.34
C ASP A 261 6.74 -28.57 6.43
N PHE A 262 7.16 -27.31 6.38
CA PHE A 262 6.91 -26.31 7.41
C PHE A 262 5.59 -25.56 7.22
N VAL A 263 5.21 -25.25 5.98
CA VAL A 263 4.03 -24.43 5.67
C VAL A 263 2.80 -25.32 5.47
N LYS A 264 2.03 -25.49 6.55
CA LYS A 264 0.75 -26.21 6.53
C LYS A 264 -0.43 -25.25 6.32
N PRO A 265 -1.61 -25.73 5.87
CA PRO A 265 -2.83 -24.91 5.83
C PRO A 265 -3.02 -24.16 7.17
N PRO A 266 -3.28 -22.84 7.17
CA PRO A 266 -3.79 -21.99 6.07
C PRO A 266 -2.72 -21.36 5.15
N GLN A 267 -1.54 -21.97 5.01
CA GLN A 267 -0.43 -21.48 4.15
C GLN A 267 0.03 -20.06 4.53
N THR A 268 -0.25 -19.65 5.75
CA THR A 268 0.11 -18.33 6.27
C THR A 268 0.82 -18.55 7.59
N ILE A 269 2.00 -17.95 7.73
CA ILE A 269 2.81 -17.99 8.93
C ILE A 269 3.04 -16.56 9.43
N ASN A 270 3.20 -16.40 10.75
CA ASN A 270 3.58 -15.12 11.33
C ASN A 270 5.11 -14.91 11.21
N MET A 271 5.60 -13.73 11.62
CA MET A 271 7.03 -13.43 11.55
C MET A 271 7.92 -14.29 12.46
N GLN A 272 7.42 -14.76 13.60
CA GLN A 272 8.19 -15.65 14.49
C GLN A 272 8.41 -17.03 13.86
N ASP A 273 7.36 -17.58 13.26
CA ASP A 273 7.43 -18.83 12.49
C ASP A 273 8.31 -18.66 11.25
N PHE A 274 8.28 -17.48 10.61
CA PHE A 274 9.16 -17.16 9.49
C PHE A 274 10.64 -17.09 9.90
N GLU A 275 10.97 -16.50 11.06
CA GLU A 275 12.34 -16.52 11.58
C GLU A 275 12.82 -17.95 11.85
N LEU A 276 11.94 -18.81 12.39
CA LEU A 276 12.26 -20.22 12.58
C LEU A 276 12.50 -20.92 11.24
N PHE A 277 11.63 -20.68 10.26
CA PHE A 277 11.80 -21.18 8.89
C PHE A 277 13.14 -20.73 8.29
N SER A 278 13.51 -19.45 8.42
CA SER A 278 14.77 -18.94 7.89
C SER A 278 15.99 -19.58 8.54
N ARG A 279 15.96 -19.76 9.87
CA ARG A 279 17.02 -20.46 10.60
C ARG A 279 17.15 -21.92 10.15
N LEU A 280 16.03 -22.62 10.00
CA LEU A 280 16.01 -24.00 9.48
C LEU A 280 16.61 -24.05 8.09
N PHE A 281 16.16 -23.19 7.18
CA PHE A 281 16.70 -23.07 5.83
C PHE A 281 18.22 -22.83 5.81
N ASN A 282 18.71 -21.87 6.60
CA ASN A 282 20.13 -21.57 6.70
C ASN A 282 20.95 -22.71 7.32
N SER A 283 20.33 -23.58 8.13
CA SER A 283 21.00 -24.72 8.76
C SER A 283 20.96 -26.00 7.92
N GLU A 284 19.87 -26.25 7.20
CA GLU A 284 19.63 -27.49 6.47
C GLU A 284 20.02 -27.40 5.00
N CYS A 285 19.90 -26.21 4.40
CA CYS A 285 20.21 -26.00 3.00
C CYS A 285 21.65 -25.52 2.74
N THR A 286 22.54 -25.59 3.73
CA THR A 286 23.96 -25.21 3.53
C THR A 286 24.70 -26.19 2.60
N ASN A 287 25.03 -25.68 1.41
CA ASN A 287 25.81 -26.24 0.29
C ASN A 287 25.13 -27.28 -0.60
#